data_AF-A0AA88XN40-F1
#
_entry.id   AF-A0AA88XN40-F1
#
_cell.length_a   1.000
_cell.length_b   1.000
_cell.length_c   1.000
_cell.angle_alpha   90.00
_cell.angle_beta   90.00
_cell.angle_gamma   90.00
#
_symmetry.space_group_name_H-M   'P 1'
#
loop_
_entity.id
_entity.type
_entity.pdbx_description
1 polymer ?
#
loop_
_entity_poly.entity_id
_entity_poly.type
_entity_poly.pdbx_seq_one_letter_code
_entity_poly.pdbx_strand_id
1 'polypeptide(L)'
;MECLVPPHMPHAYQREMSTPSKIFQLPIMFCNEAKYEECLNIMDNYETILEDVYTKAHGGIQTLDQIGCVVGGDQLTRVRLEGAKDLRSLSLTKKDRFEHLQPVVCELWHLKVDFLEKLFKTFYKAQSGSQPGTLAYYRNILRKTGVNGKVKSNFQAHSEFIILVTKELIGQQMEEVLEKHPGIIPSNIKEATLETKKKIMASIMDKFEDKFQNSTQQQNSTDDFLYNYTSQLCQWGLHYLAMDDTAKEGDITRIIPNLKRCIPFFFSHSKLSKYLVECINYIVQYEHSSPMTKLRILEGSFVNRRGGIGKNVEADLVQEHSVRFQKELIRGLGSNKSEAAITRVTSASNLLSAVISNFDSSLNVKQKAPHHTVQTNPEDTRIIRDAMETLKPMKYIPGRSCQFFHFVSPKFYISPSSILPSITTIKKRIEYGLSLADNEEEEDEMVDGLP
;
A
#
# COMPACT_ATOMS: atom_id res chain seq x y z
N MET A 1 18.54 -16.61 -14.18
CA MET A 1 17.36 -15.81 -13.81
C MET A 1 17.72 -14.37 -13.47
N GLU A 2 18.66 -14.10 -12.55
CA GLU A 2 19.02 -12.73 -12.13
C GLU A 2 19.44 -11.78 -13.28
N CYS A 3 20.10 -12.28 -14.33
CA CYS A 3 20.46 -11.45 -15.49
C CYS A 3 19.31 -11.20 -16.49
N LEU A 4 18.17 -11.87 -16.33
CA LEU A 4 16.99 -11.80 -17.20
C LEU A 4 15.91 -10.88 -16.62
N VAL A 5 15.71 -10.95 -15.30
CA VAL A 5 14.71 -10.15 -14.61
C VAL A 5 15.31 -8.77 -14.32
N PRO A 6 14.76 -7.68 -14.89
CA PRO A 6 15.26 -6.35 -14.60
C PRO A 6 15.03 -6.03 -13.11
N PRO A 7 15.93 -5.27 -12.46
CA PRO A 7 15.78 -4.92 -11.06
C PRO A 7 14.59 -3.98 -10.80
N HIS A 8 14.15 -3.25 -11.83
CA HIS A 8 13.04 -2.31 -11.79
C HIS A 8 12.15 -2.52 -13.01
N MET A 9 10.83 -2.40 -12.84
CA MET A 9 9.88 -2.44 -13.94
C MET A 9 9.72 -1.04 -14.54
N PRO A 10 10.05 -0.84 -15.84
CA PRO A 10 9.98 0.47 -16.44
C PRO A 10 8.53 0.90 -16.65
N HIS A 11 8.27 2.19 -16.43
CA HIS A 11 6.96 2.80 -16.64
C HIS A 11 7.09 4.22 -17.22
N ALA A 12 5.98 4.76 -17.75
CA ALA A 12 5.98 6.01 -18.51
C ALA A 12 6.45 7.24 -17.73
N TYR A 13 6.32 7.22 -16.39
CA TYR A 13 6.62 8.33 -15.48
C TYR A 13 7.87 8.09 -14.63
N GLN A 14 8.70 7.11 -14.99
CA GLN A 14 9.84 6.70 -14.17
C GLN A 14 10.84 7.85 -13.96
N ARG A 15 11.00 8.72 -14.95
CA ARG A 15 11.91 9.88 -14.84
C ARG A 15 11.41 10.85 -13.77
N GLU A 16 10.14 11.23 -13.87
CA GLU A 16 9.46 12.16 -12.97
C GLU A 16 9.45 11.60 -11.54
N MET A 17 9.01 10.34 -11.39
CA MET A 17 8.86 9.67 -10.10
C MET A 17 10.20 9.27 -9.45
N SER A 18 11.30 9.30 -10.21
CA SER A 18 12.66 9.16 -9.65
C SER A 18 13.25 10.48 -9.14
N THR A 19 12.58 11.60 -9.37
CA THR A 19 13.05 12.92 -8.93
C THR A 19 12.72 13.13 -7.45
N PRO A 20 13.63 13.70 -6.63
CA PRO A 20 13.32 14.03 -5.25
C PRO A 20 12.10 14.96 -5.12
N SER A 21 11.10 14.55 -4.36
CA SER A 21 9.93 15.36 -4.02
C SER A 21 10.31 16.49 -3.06
N LYS A 22 9.66 17.65 -3.21
CA LYS A 22 9.76 18.74 -2.24
C LYS A 22 8.63 18.62 -1.22
N ILE A 23 8.99 18.52 0.05
CA ILE A 23 8.04 18.30 1.15
C ILE A 23 8.10 19.51 2.08
N PHE A 24 6.95 20.12 2.32
CA PHE A 24 6.80 21.23 3.26
C PHE A 24 5.91 20.75 4.40
N GLN A 25 6.47 20.66 5.60
CA GLN A 25 5.68 20.31 6.77
C GLN A 25 4.90 21.55 7.24
N LEU A 26 3.59 21.37 7.40
CA LEU A 26 2.74 22.37 8.03
C LEU A 26 2.90 22.27 9.56
N PRO A 27 2.78 23.41 10.27
CA PRO A 27 2.82 23.41 11.73
C PRO A 27 1.62 22.66 12.31
N ILE A 28 1.78 22.14 13.53
CA ILE A 28 0.64 21.54 14.23
C ILE A 28 -0.44 22.59 14.48
N MET A 29 -1.67 22.20 14.19
CA MET A 29 -2.87 22.89 14.59
C MET A 29 -3.46 22.20 15.82
N PHE A 30 -3.93 22.99 16.79
CA PHE A 30 -4.64 22.48 17.96
C PHE A 30 -6.10 22.21 17.62
N CYS A 31 -6.31 21.32 16.65
CA CYS A 31 -7.60 20.90 16.14
C CYS A 31 -7.70 19.38 16.18
N ASN A 32 -8.88 18.88 16.50
CA ASN A 32 -9.25 17.48 16.58
C ASN A 32 -10.07 17.10 15.35
N GLU A 33 -9.48 16.32 14.47
CA GLU A 33 -10.10 15.84 13.23
C GLU A 33 -11.35 14.98 13.45
N ALA A 34 -11.61 14.51 14.68
CA ALA A 34 -12.85 13.84 15.02
C ALA A 34 -14.06 14.78 15.10
N LYS A 35 -13.85 16.10 15.22
CA LYS A 35 -14.93 17.10 15.34
C LYS A 35 -15.05 17.94 14.07
N TYR A 36 -16.24 17.97 13.47
CA TYR A 36 -16.48 18.76 12.26
C TYR A 36 -16.18 20.25 12.42
N GLU A 37 -16.50 20.88 13.56
CA GLU A 37 -16.16 22.28 13.82
C GLU A 37 -14.66 22.54 13.73
N GLU A 38 -13.85 21.62 14.28
CA GLU A 38 -12.40 21.76 14.26
C GLU A 38 -11.82 21.40 12.88
N CYS A 39 -12.45 20.50 12.11
CA CYS A 39 -12.14 20.28 10.69
C CYS A 39 -12.39 21.53 9.84
N LEU A 40 -13.45 22.30 10.10
CA LEU A 40 -13.68 23.57 9.41
C LEU A 40 -12.52 24.53 9.64
N ASN A 41 -12.01 24.62 10.88
CA ASN A 41 -10.86 25.46 11.20
C ASN A 41 -9.58 24.99 10.47
N ILE A 42 -9.36 23.68 10.35
CA ILE A 42 -8.26 23.10 9.56
C ILE A 42 -8.37 23.53 8.08
N MET A 43 -9.55 23.39 7.49
CA MET A 43 -9.76 23.71 6.07
C MET A 43 -9.69 25.23 5.80
N ASP A 44 -10.17 26.06 6.71
CA ASP A 44 -10.01 27.53 6.65
C ASP A 44 -8.54 27.95 6.67
N ASN A 45 -7.72 27.26 7.46
CA ASN A 45 -6.28 27.47 7.49
C ASN A 45 -5.63 27.05 6.16
N TYR A 46 -6.00 25.90 5.61
CA TYR A 46 -5.50 25.44 4.31
C TYR A 46 -5.84 26.41 3.18
N GLU A 47 -7.09 26.90 3.10
CA GLU A 47 -7.49 27.93 2.15
C GLU A 47 -6.65 29.20 2.28
N THR A 48 -6.39 29.65 3.52
CA THR A 48 -5.57 30.84 3.78
C THR A 48 -4.12 30.64 3.34
N ILE A 49 -3.53 29.47 3.61
CA ILE A 49 -2.17 29.14 3.16
C ILE A 49 -2.11 29.10 1.63
N LEU A 50 -3.06 28.43 0.98
CA LEU A 50 -3.09 28.33 -0.46
C LEU A 50 -3.27 29.70 -1.12
N GLU A 51 -4.18 30.52 -0.63
CA GLU A 51 -4.39 31.87 -1.14
C GLU A 51 -3.11 32.71 -1.04
N ASP A 52 -2.40 32.68 0.09
CA ASP A 52 -1.14 33.39 0.28
C ASP A 52 -0.05 32.90 -0.68
N VAL A 53 0.14 31.57 -0.77
CA VAL A 53 1.16 30.95 -1.63
C VAL A 53 0.90 31.28 -3.10
N TYR A 54 -0.33 31.11 -3.57
CA TYR A 54 -0.67 31.37 -4.98
C TYR A 54 -0.66 32.86 -5.31
N THR A 55 -1.11 33.72 -4.39
CA THR A 55 -1.02 35.18 -4.59
C THR A 55 0.43 35.64 -4.71
N LYS A 56 1.32 35.12 -3.87
CA LYS A 56 2.76 35.44 -3.94
C LYS A 56 3.44 34.88 -5.19
N ALA A 57 3.07 33.67 -5.62
CA ALA A 57 3.71 33.01 -6.75
C ALA A 57 3.18 33.48 -8.12
N HIS A 58 1.88 33.82 -8.21
CA HIS A 58 1.17 34.05 -9.46
C HIS A 58 0.47 35.41 -9.54
N GLY A 59 0.54 36.24 -8.50
CA GLY A 59 -0.10 37.57 -8.46
C GLY A 59 -1.61 37.54 -8.18
N GLY A 60 -2.19 36.38 -7.86
CA GLY A 60 -3.60 36.25 -7.47
C GLY A 60 -4.10 34.81 -7.37
N ILE A 61 -5.38 34.66 -6.98
CA ILE A 61 -6.03 33.37 -6.71
C ILE A 61 -6.54 32.65 -7.97
N GLN A 62 -6.55 33.31 -9.14
CA GLN A 62 -7.14 32.77 -10.38
C GLN A 62 -6.52 31.42 -10.79
N THR A 63 -5.24 31.24 -10.49
CA THR A 63 -4.53 29.99 -10.77
C THR A 63 -5.04 28.87 -9.84
N LEU A 64 -5.23 29.16 -8.55
CA LEU A 64 -5.81 28.23 -7.57
C LEU A 64 -7.26 27.86 -7.93
N ASP A 65 -8.05 28.85 -8.34
CA ASP A 65 -9.43 28.69 -8.83
C ASP A 65 -9.55 27.67 -9.98
N GLN A 66 -8.52 27.57 -10.83
CA GLN A 66 -8.52 26.71 -12.01
C GLN A 66 -8.06 25.28 -11.70
N ILE A 67 -7.10 25.13 -10.79
CA ILE A 67 -6.36 23.87 -10.63
C ILE A 67 -6.62 23.15 -9.32
N GLY A 68 -7.08 23.88 -8.29
CA GLY A 68 -7.29 23.37 -6.94
C GLY A 68 -6.05 22.74 -6.31
N CYS A 69 -6.28 22.06 -5.20
CA CYS A 69 -5.31 21.31 -4.41
C CYS A 69 -5.96 19.99 -3.99
N VAL A 70 -5.34 18.88 -4.37
CA VAL A 70 -5.73 17.55 -3.90
C VAL A 70 -5.39 17.46 -2.42
N VAL A 71 -6.33 16.98 -1.61
CA VAL A 71 -6.12 16.73 -0.19
C VAL A 71 -6.09 15.23 0.05
N GLY A 72 -4.99 14.74 0.61
CA GLY A 72 -4.80 13.35 0.98
C GLY A 72 -4.92 13.15 2.48
N GLY A 73 -5.47 12.02 2.90
CA GLY A 73 -5.51 11.62 4.31
C GLY A 73 -5.79 10.14 4.48
N ASP A 74 -5.80 9.67 5.73
CA ASP A 74 -6.32 8.35 6.02
C ASP A 74 -7.85 8.30 5.81
N GLN A 75 -8.44 7.13 6.05
CA GLN A 75 -9.87 6.93 5.83
C GLN A 75 -10.74 7.89 6.66
N LEU A 76 -10.38 8.16 7.92
CA LEU A 76 -11.16 8.98 8.83
C LEU A 76 -11.04 10.46 8.45
N THR A 77 -9.81 10.96 8.24
CA THR A 77 -9.56 12.32 7.77
C THR A 77 -10.34 12.59 6.49
N ARG A 78 -10.34 11.67 5.53
CA ARG A 78 -11.08 11.82 4.27
C ARG A 78 -12.60 11.96 4.50
N VAL A 79 -13.22 11.17 5.41
CA VAL A 79 -14.66 11.35 5.75
C VAL A 79 -14.91 12.72 6.36
N ARG A 80 -14.08 13.09 7.33
CA ARG A 80 -14.31 14.27 8.15
C ARG A 80 -14.13 15.55 7.34
N LEU A 81 -13.13 15.61 6.46
CA LEU A 81 -12.94 16.75 5.57
C LEU A 81 -14.02 16.83 4.48
N GLU A 82 -14.47 15.70 3.93
CA GLU A 82 -15.58 15.68 2.96
C GLU A 82 -16.89 16.16 3.60
N GLY A 83 -17.24 15.65 4.79
CA GLY A 83 -18.42 16.12 5.53
C GLY A 83 -18.31 17.59 5.99
N ALA A 84 -17.11 18.09 6.29
CA ALA A 84 -16.88 19.51 6.58
C ALA A 84 -17.16 20.40 5.35
N LYS A 85 -16.85 19.92 4.14
CA LYS A 85 -17.23 20.61 2.88
C LYS A 85 -18.74 20.65 2.72
N ASP A 86 -19.43 19.54 2.97
CA ASP A 86 -20.89 19.47 2.83
C ASP A 86 -21.62 20.48 3.73
N LEU A 87 -21.13 20.69 4.95
CA LEU A 87 -21.67 21.69 5.90
C LEU A 87 -21.62 23.12 5.35
N ARG A 88 -20.65 23.42 4.48
CA ARG A 88 -20.49 24.75 3.87
C ARG A 88 -20.80 24.78 2.38
N SER A 89 -21.42 23.73 1.82
CA SER A 89 -21.73 23.60 0.39
C SER A 89 -22.59 24.74 -0.18
N LEU A 90 -23.37 25.42 0.66
CA LEU A 90 -24.23 26.55 0.27
C LEU A 90 -23.63 27.93 0.58
N SER A 91 -22.37 28.00 1.04
CA SER A 91 -21.71 29.27 1.30
C SER A 91 -21.55 30.10 0.02
N LEU A 92 -21.43 31.42 0.16
CA LEU A 92 -21.46 32.36 -0.98
C LEU A 92 -20.19 32.30 -1.83
N THR A 93 -19.02 32.22 -1.20
CA THR A 93 -17.74 32.25 -1.90
C THR A 93 -17.17 30.84 -2.10
N LYS A 94 -16.35 30.67 -3.15
CA LYS A 94 -15.66 29.40 -3.41
C LYS A 94 -14.75 28.97 -2.26
N LYS A 95 -14.08 29.94 -1.64
CA LYS A 95 -13.22 29.76 -0.46
C LYS A 95 -14.03 29.19 0.72
N ASP A 96 -15.18 29.79 1.02
CA ASP A 96 -16.02 29.33 2.13
C ASP A 96 -16.64 27.95 1.87
N ARG A 97 -16.85 27.59 0.60
CA ARG A 97 -17.27 26.24 0.16
C ARG A 97 -16.09 25.24 0.08
N PHE A 98 -14.86 25.69 0.33
CA PHE A 98 -13.63 24.92 0.17
C PHE A 98 -13.46 24.33 -1.23
N GLU A 99 -13.90 25.02 -2.29
CA GLU A 99 -13.83 24.50 -3.67
C GLU A 99 -12.40 24.30 -4.17
N HIS A 100 -11.40 24.96 -3.56
CA HIS A 100 -10.01 24.77 -3.93
C HIS A 100 -9.43 23.47 -3.34
N LEU A 101 -9.97 22.96 -2.23
CA LEU A 101 -9.51 21.75 -1.55
C LEU A 101 -10.23 20.52 -2.11
N GLN A 102 -9.97 20.18 -3.38
CA GLN A 102 -10.57 19.03 -4.04
C GLN A 102 -9.66 18.36 -5.08
N PRO A 103 -9.84 17.06 -5.31
CA PRO A 103 -10.61 16.12 -4.47
C PRO A 103 -9.96 15.86 -3.11
N VAL A 104 -10.75 15.30 -2.19
CA VAL A 104 -10.26 14.75 -0.91
C VAL A 104 -10.20 13.22 -1.05
N VAL A 105 -8.98 12.67 -1.15
CA VAL A 105 -8.73 11.26 -1.44
C VAL A 105 -8.17 10.51 -0.24
N CYS A 106 -8.50 9.22 -0.14
CA CYS A 106 -7.85 8.33 0.82
C CYS A 106 -6.50 7.88 0.26
N GLU A 107 -5.46 7.99 1.06
CA GLU A 107 -4.11 7.62 0.70
C GLU A 107 -3.87 6.10 0.75
N LEU A 108 -2.78 5.65 0.13
CA LEU A 108 -2.62 4.25 -0.29
C LEU A 108 -1.94 3.35 0.74
N TRP A 109 -1.14 3.86 1.69
CA TRP A 109 -0.43 3.00 2.64
C TRP A 109 -1.40 2.30 3.59
N HIS A 110 -2.34 3.03 4.17
CA HIS A 110 -3.33 2.44 5.08
C HIS A 110 -4.20 1.38 4.38
N LEU A 111 -4.50 1.57 3.09
CA LEU A 111 -5.15 0.56 2.26
C LEU A 111 -4.28 -0.71 2.13
N LYS A 112 -2.97 -0.56 1.91
CA LYS A 112 -2.01 -1.68 1.88
C LYS A 112 -1.91 -2.40 3.23
N VAL A 113 -2.00 -1.67 4.35
CA VAL A 113 -2.06 -2.23 5.70
C VAL A 113 -3.33 -3.07 5.90
N ASP A 114 -4.52 -2.53 5.56
CA ASP A 114 -5.78 -3.27 5.74
C ASP A 114 -5.87 -4.48 4.80
N PHE A 115 -5.35 -4.38 3.56
CA PHE A 115 -5.25 -5.53 2.66
C PHE A 115 -4.44 -6.66 3.29
N LEU A 116 -3.29 -6.33 3.89
CA LEU A 116 -2.44 -7.31 4.56
C LEU A 116 -3.13 -7.88 5.81
N GLU A 117 -3.86 -7.06 6.57
CA GLU A 117 -4.69 -7.52 7.69
C GLU A 117 -5.74 -8.53 7.23
N LYS A 118 -6.44 -8.29 6.11
CA LYS A 118 -7.41 -9.24 5.54
C LYS A 118 -6.75 -10.53 5.06
N LEU A 119 -5.55 -10.44 4.48
CA LEU A 119 -4.74 -11.61 4.10
C LEU A 119 -4.44 -12.47 5.33
N PHE A 120 -3.93 -11.88 6.41
CA PHE A 120 -3.64 -12.64 7.64
C PHE A 120 -4.90 -13.19 8.32
N LYS A 121 -6.01 -12.43 8.33
CA LYS A 121 -7.32 -12.94 8.81
C LYS A 121 -7.78 -14.17 8.02
N THR A 122 -7.45 -14.26 6.73
CA THR A 122 -7.82 -15.39 5.87
C THR A 122 -6.87 -16.58 6.01
N PHE A 123 -5.56 -16.34 6.04
CA PHE A 123 -4.54 -17.39 5.85
C PHE A 123 -3.68 -17.68 7.08
N TYR A 124 -3.85 -16.98 8.19
CA TYR A 124 -3.03 -17.16 9.40
C TYR A 124 -3.87 -17.56 10.61
N LYS A 125 -3.55 -18.74 11.16
CA LYS A 125 -4.06 -19.23 12.44
C LYS A 125 -2.88 -19.76 13.24
N ALA A 126 -2.60 -19.21 14.42
CA ALA A 126 -1.42 -19.61 15.21
C ALA A 126 -1.37 -21.12 15.49
N GLN A 127 -2.54 -21.75 15.66
CA GLN A 127 -2.71 -23.19 15.88
C GLN A 127 -2.28 -24.05 14.68
N SER A 128 -2.25 -23.47 13.47
CA SER A 128 -1.76 -24.15 12.26
C SER A 128 -0.24 -24.24 12.17
N GLY A 129 0.49 -23.78 13.19
CA GLY A 129 1.95 -23.73 13.20
C GLY A 129 2.68 -25.07 13.11
N SER A 130 2.02 -26.19 13.43
CA SER A 130 2.54 -27.55 13.23
C SER A 130 2.18 -28.13 11.86
N GLN A 131 1.27 -27.49 11.11
CA GLN A 131 0.76 -27.99 9.84
C GLN A 131 1.63 -27.48 8.68
N PRO A 132 2.40 -28.36 8.01
CA PRO A 132 3.32 -27.96 6.96
C PRO A 132 2.63 -27.21 5.81
N GLY A 133 3.30 -26.19 5.29
CA GLY A 133 2.82 -25.39 4.15
C GLY A 133 1.93 -24.20 4.51
N THR A 134 1.53 -24.05 5.76
CA THR A 134 0.76 -22.88 6.23
C THR A 134 1.67 -21.69 6.56
N LEU A 135 1.11 -20.47 6.55
CA LEU A 135 1.85 -19.27 6.99
C LEU A 135 2.38 -19.40 8.44
N ALA A 136 1.60 -20.00 9.35
CA ALA A 136 2.06 -20.20 10.72
C ALA A 136 3.24 -21.18 10.80
N TYR A 137 3.24 -22.22 9.97
CA TYR A 137 4.37 -23.15 9.86
C TYR A 137 5.63 -22.45 9.34
N TYR A 138 5.54 -21.71 8.23
CA TYR A 138 6.69 -20.96 7.70
C TYR A 138 7.23 -19.94 8.70
N ARG A 139 6.32 -19.26 9.43
CA ARG A 139 6.69 -18.34 10.51
C ARG A 139 7.47 -19.03 11.64
N ASN A 140 7.07 -20.26 12.01
CA ASN A 140 7.72 -21.02 13.08
C ASN A 140 9.11 -21.53 12.68
N ILE A 141 9.26 -22.10 11.49
CA ILE A 141 10.57 -22.59 11.02
C ILE A 141 11.58 -21.44 10.84
N LEU A 142 11.10 -20.25 10.46
CA LEU A 142 11.92 -19.04 10.37
C LEU A 142 12.12 -18.31 11.71
N ARG A 143 11.45 -18.74 12.79
CA ARG A 143 11.48 -18.08 14.10
C ARG A 143 11.12 -16.58 14.05
N LYS A 144 10.24 -16.17 13.15
CA LYS A 144 9.80 -14.77 12.98
C LYS A 144 8.74 -14.41 14.01
N THR A 145 9.15 -14.18 15.25
CA THR A 145 8.24 -13.92 16.37
C THR A 145 7.38 -12.66 16.18
N GLY A 146 7.91 -11.65 15.48
CA GLY A 146 7.21 -10.41 15.14
C GLY A 146 6.03 -10.58 14.17
N VAL A 147 5.94 -11.72 13.47
CA VAL A 147 4.75 -12.10 12.70
C VAL A 147 3.82 -12.84 13.63
N ASN A 148 2.86 -12.13 14.20
CA ASN A 148 1.94 -12.63 15.23
C ASN A 148 0.47 -12.64 14.77
N GLY A 149 0.20 -12.16 13.55
CA GLY A 149 -1.14 -12.01 12.99
C GLY A 149 -1.82 -10.67 13.29
N LYS A 150 -1.21 -9.80 14.11
CA LYS A 150 -1.65 -8.42 14.38
C LYS A 150 -0.87 -7.47 13.47
N VAL A 151 -1.31 -7.29 12.23
CA VAL A 151 -0.51 -6.61 11.20
C VAL A 151 -0.19 -5.17 11.59
N LYS A 152 -1.18 -4.43 12.11
CA LYS A 152 -1.01 -3.03 12.52
C LYS A 152 0.11 -2.82 13.55
N SER A 153 0.29 -3.77 14.47
CA SER A 153 1.32 -3.70 15.52
C SER A 153 2.76 -3.83 14.99
N ASN A 154 2.94 -4.50 13.86
CA ASN A 154 4.26 -4.71 13.28
C ASN A 154 4.14 -4.93 11.76
N PHE A 155 3.70 -3.88 11.06
CA PHE A 155 3.40 -3.95 9.63
C PHE A 155 4.58 -4.47 8.81
N GLN A 156 5.78 -3.95 9.09
CA GLN A 156 7.00 -4.29 8.35
C GLN A 156 7.32 -5.79 8.43
N ALA A 157 7.26 -6.40 9.62
CA ALA A 157 7.55 -7.82 9.77
C ALA A 157 6.57 -8.71 8.99
N HIS A 158 5.28 -8.34 8.99
CA HIS A 158 4.24 -9.07 8.24
C HIS A 158 4.40 -8.89 6.73
N SER A 159 4.72 -7.66 6.29
CA SER A 159 4.96 -7.32 4.88
C SER A 159 6.13 -8.12 4.31
N GLU A 160 7.30 -8.04 4.95
CA GLU A 160 8.52 -8.75 4.52
C GLU A 160 8.30 -10.26 4.46
N PHE A 161 7.59 -10.81 5.44
CA PHE A 161 7.28 -12.23 5.50
C PHE A 161 6.38 -12.69 4.34
N ILE A 162 5.32 -11.95 4.01
CA ILE A 162 4.44 -12.30 2.88
C ILE A 162 5.17 -12.15 1.55
N ILE A 163 6.00 -11.12 1.40
CA ILE A 163 6.84 -10.92 0.21
C ILE A 163 7.76 -12.13 0.02
N LEU A 164 8.45 -12.56 1.09
CA LEU A 164 9.34 -13.72 1.06
C LEU A 164 8.60 -15.01 0.68
N VAL A 165 7.53 -15.35 1.41
CA VAL A 165 6.77 -16.59 1.16
C VAL A 165 6.23 -16.62 -0.28
N THR A 166 5.69 -15.50 -0.75
CA THR A 166 5.12 -15.40 -2.10
C THR A 166 6.20 -15.53 -3.17
N LYS A 167 7.36 -14.89 -2.99
CA LYS A 167 8.49 -15.01 -3.92
C LYS A 167 8.98 -16.45 -4.03
N GLU A 168 9.09 -17.18 -2.93
CA GLU A 168 9.52 -18.59 -2.97
C GLU A 168 8.45 -19.51 -3.60
N LEU A 169 7.16 -19.25 -3.36
CA LEU A 169 6.08 -19.96 -4.05
C LEU A 169 6.18 -19.80 -5.56
N ILE A 170 6.38 -18.57 -6.06
CA ILE A 170 6.53 -18.29 -7.50
C ILE A 170 7.85 -18.87 -8.02
N GLY A 171 8.93 -18.75 -7.25
CA GLY A 171 10.25 -19.27 -7.57
C GLY A 171 10.22 -20.76 -7.87
N GLN A 172 9.61 -21.56 -7.00
CA GLN A 172 9.43 -22.99 -7.22
C GLN A 172 8.66 -23.28 -8.52
N GLN A 173 7.61 -22.50 -8.81
CA GLN A 173 6.81 -22.70 -10.01
C GLN A 173 7.57 -22.36 -11.29
N MET A 174 8.42 -21.33 -11.23
CA MET A 174 9.32 -20.94 -12.32
C MET A 174 10.42 -21.98 -12.54
N GLU A 175 11.02 -22.53 -11.49
CA GLU A 175 12.01 -23.61 -11.58
C GLU A 175 11.44 -24.83 -12.30
N GLU A 176 10.22 -25.27 -11.95
CA GLU A 176 9.56 -26.38 -12.64
C GLU A 176 9.32 -26.10 -14.15
N VAL A 177 9.03 -24.85 -14.53
CA VAL A 177 8.90 -24.46 -15.94
C VAL A 177 10.26 -24.56 -16.65
N LEU A 178 11.33 -24.10 -16.00
CA LEU A 178 12.69 -24.18 -16.56
C LEU A 178 13.17 -25.64 -16.71
N GLU A 179 12.85 -26.51 -15.73
CA GLU A 179 13.17 -27.94 -15.80
C GLU A 179 12.47 -28.66 -16.95
N LYS A 180 11.20 -28.32 -17.22
CA LYS A 180 10.44 -28.91 -18.35
C LYS A 180 10.89 -28.39 -19.71
N HIS A 181 11.62 -27.29 -19.75
CA HIS A 181 12.06 -26.63 -20.99
C HIS A 181 13.57 -26.33 -20.96
N PRO A 182 14.41 -27.38 -20.94
CA PRO A 182 15.86 -27.21 -20.93
C PRO A 182 16.31 -26.42 -22.17
N GLY A 183 17.18 -25.43 -21.95
CA GLY A 183 17.72 -24.59 -23.02
C GLY A 183 16.90 -23.34 -23.36
N ILE A 184 15.75 -23.07 -22.70
CA ILE A 184 15.02 -21.80 -22.86
C ILE A 184 15.88 -20.59 -22.47
N ILE A 185 16.76 -20.76 -21.48
CA ILE A 185 17.79 -19.79 -21.14
C ILE A 185 19.10 -20.26 -21.79
N PRO A 186 19.62 -19.56 -22.81
CA PRO A 186 20.89 -19.91 -23.44
C PRO A 186 22.07 -19.62 -22.51
N SER A 187 23.15 -20.38 -22.65
CA SER A 187 24.34 -20.27 -21.80
C SER A 187 25.03 -18.90 -21.87
N ASN A 188 24.94 -18.21 -23.02
CA ASN A 188 25.50 -16.87 -23.25
C ASN A 188 24.54 -15.72 -22.88
N ILE A 189 23.51 -15.96 -22.05
CA ILE A 189 22.50 -14.94 -21.71
C ILE A 189 23.07 -13.65 -21.10
N LYS A 190 24.23 -13.73 -20.43
CA LYS A 190 24.88 -12.54 -19.84
C LYS A 190 25.27 -11.52 -20.90
N GLU A 191 25.75 -11.99 -22.05
CA GLU A 191 26.24 -11.22 -23.19
C GLU A 191 25.11 -10.82 -24.17
N ALA A 192 23.92 -11.40 -24.00
CA ALA A 192 22.77 -11.13 -24.85
C ALA A 192 22.28 -9.68 -24.72
N THR A 193 21.79 -9.13 -25.83
CA THR A 193 21.18 -7.79 -25.87
C THR A 193 19.95 -7.70 -24.97
N LEU A 194 19.58 -6.48 -24.55
CA LEU A 194 18.37 -6.26 -23.76
C LEU A 194 17.11 -6.77 -24.48
N GLU A 195 17.05 -6.61 -25.80
CA GLU A 195 15.94 -7.09 -26.63
C GLU A 195 15.86 -8.62 -26.62
N THR A 196 17.00 -9.31 -26.73
CA THR A 196 17.06 -10.77 -26.61
C THR A 196 16.60 -11.24 -25.22
N LYS A 197 17.05 -10.57 -24.15
CA LYS A 197 16.63 -10.88 -22.77
C LYS A 197 15.12 -10.72 -22.59
N LYS A 198 14.53 -9.66 -23.12
CA LYS A 198 13.07 -9.44 -23.11
C LYS A 198 12.31 -10.55 -23.83
N LYS A 199 12.75 -10.97 -25.02
CA LYS A 199 12.13 -12.06 -25.78
C LYS A 199 12.18 -13.39 -25.04
N ILE A 200 13.31 -13.71 -24.40
CA ILE A 200 13.44 -14.91 -23.59
C ILE A 200 12.51 -14.86 -22.37
N MET A 201 12.46 -13.71 -21.69
CA MET A 201 11.55 -13.52 -20.55
C MET A 201 10.10 -13.70 -20.96
N ALA A 202 9.67 -13.11 -22.09
CA ALA A 202 8.32 -13.29 -22.63
C ALA A 202 8.03 -14.78 -22.89
N SER A 203 8.96 -15.51 -23.53
CA SER A 203 8.78 -16.95 -23.76
C SER A 203 8.68 -17.78 -22.47
N ILE A 204 9.41 -17.41 -21.41
CA ILE A 204 9.30 -18.04 -20.09
C ILE A 204 7.91 -17.76 -19.50
N MET A 205 7.45 -16.51 -19.60
CA MET A 205 6.12 -16.11 -19.10
C MET A 205 4.99 -16.80 -19.84
N ASP A 206 5.06 -16.93 -21.17
CA ASP A 206 4.06 -17.65 -21.97
C ASP A 206 3.91 -19.10 -21.48
N LYS A 207 5.04 -19.80 -21.27
CA LYS A 207 5.04 -21.18 -20.76
C LYS A 207 4.57 -21.28 -19.31
N PHE A 208 4.88 -20.26 -18.51
CA PHE A 208 4.37 -20.17 -17.15
C PHE A 208 2.85 -20.01 -17.16
N GLU A 209 2.30 -19.14 -18.01
CA GLU A 209 0.86 -18.96 -18.18
C GLU A 209 0.17 -20.23 -18.68
N ASP A 210 0.74 -20.91 -19.69
CA ASP A 210 0.23 -22.18 -20.22
C ASP A 210 0.10 -23.25 -19.13
N LYS A 211 1.08 -23.32 -18.21
CA LYS A 211 1.04 -24.25 -17.08
C LYS A 211 -0.20 -24.05 -16.21
N PHE A 212 -0.52 -22.80 -15.88
CA PHE A 212 -1.66 -22.49 -15.01
C PHE A 212 -3.00 -22.57 -15.73
N GLN A 213 -3.08 -22.20 -17.01
CA GLN A 213 -4.31 -22.36 -17.79
C GLN A 213 -4.72 -23.84 -17.90
N ASN A 214 -3.77 -24.73 -18.23
CA ASN A 214 -4.02 -26.16 -18.38
C ASN A 214 -4.31 -26.89 -17.06
N SER A 215 -3.80 -26.38 -15.93
CA SER A 215 -4.06 -26.96 -14.60
C SER A 215 -5.53 -26.87 -14.15
N THR A 216 -6.31 -25.96 -14.74
CA THR A 216 -7.73 -25.73 -14.37
C THR A 216 -8.66 -26.87 -14.85
N GLN A 217 -8.19 -27.75 -15.75
CA GLN A 217 -9.04 -28.77 -16.40
C GLN A 217 -9.01 -30.15 -15.73
N GLN A 218 -8.17 -30.40 -14.72
CA GLN A 218 -8.05 -31.70 -14.05
C GLN A 218 -8.51 -31.63 -12.58
N GLN A 219 -9.82 -31.72 -12.32
CA GLN A 219 -10.35 -31.95 -10.97
C GLN A 219 -11.08 -33.29 -10.92
N ASN A 220 -10.36 -34.34 -10.47
CA ASN A 220 -10.92 -35.63 -10.08
C ASN A 220 -11.26 -35.64 -8.58
N SER A 221 -12.12 -36.59 -8.18
CA SER A 221 -12.98 -36.71 -6.99
C SER A 221 -12.39 -36.56 -5.56
N THR A 222 -11.13 -36.17 -5.35
CA THR A 222 -10.56 -35.98 -4.01
C THR A 222 -9.84 -34.64 -3.90
N ASP A 223 -10.36 -33.75 -3.05
CA ASP A 223 -9.84 -32.39 -2.85
C ASP A 223 -8.41 -32.40 -2.28
N ASP A 224 -7.60 -31.45 -2.75
CA ASP A 224 -6.28 -31.13 -2.19
C ASP A 224 -6.37 -29.78 -1.47
N PHE A 225 -6.63 -29.82 -0.16
CA PHE A 225 -6.82 -28.61 0.63
C PHE A 225 -5.54 -27.79 0.81
N LEU A 226 -4.36 -28.42 0.75
CA LEU A 226 -3.08 -27.69 0.83
C LEU A 226 -2.84 -26.92 -0.46
N TYR A 227 -3.07 -27.54 -1.62
CA TYR A 227 -3.01 -26.85 -2.91
C TYR A 227 -4.01 -25.71 -2.99
N ASN A 228 -5.24 -25.93 -2.53
CA ASN A 228 -6.27 -24.91 -2.54
C ASN A 228 -5.88 -23.69 -1.70
N TYR A 229 -5.43 -23.95 -0.46
CA TYR A 229 -4.91 -22.92 0.44
C TYR A 229 -3.74 -22.14 -0.19
N THR A 230 -2.75 -22.85 -0.71
CA THR A 230 -1.51 -22.24 -1.21
C THR A 230 -1.75 -21.46 -2.49
N SER A 231 -2.59 -21.98 -3.39
CA SER A 231 -2.95 -21.31 -4.64
C SER A 231 -3.66 -19.99 -4.39
N GLN A 232 -4.57 -19.95 -3.41
CA GLN A 232 -5.26 -18.72 -3.06
C GLN A 232 -4.34 -17.75 -2.32
N LEU A 233 -3.52 -18.23 -1.38
CA LEU A 233 -2.50 -17.42 -0.72
C LEU A 233 -1.56 -16.75 -1.73
N CYS A 234 -1.12 -17.49 -2.75
CA CYS A 234 -0.27 -16.98 -3.82
C CYS A 234 -0.97 -15.85 -4.61
N GLN A 235 -2.28 -15.97 -4.90
CA GLN A 235 -3.04 -14.90 -5.57
C GLN A 235 -3.09 -13.61 -4.73
N TRP A 236 -3.34 -13.72 -3.42
CA TRP A 236 -3.31 -12.58 -2.51
C TRP A 236 -1.91 -11.96 -2.40
N GLY A 237 -0.90 -12.81 -2.24
CA GLY A 237 0.51 -12.39 -2.16
C GLY A 237 0.99 -11.70 -3.44
N LEU A 238 0.62 -12.21 -4.62
CA LEU A 238 0.92 -11.60 -5.92
C LEU A 238 0.32 -10.20 -6.04
N HIS A 239 -0.92 -10.03 -5.60
CA HIS A 239 -1.54 -8.70 -5.61
C HIS A 239 -0.87 -7.75 -4.62
N TYR A 240 -0.49 -8.25 -3.44
CA TYR A 240 0.29 -7.46 -2.47
C TYR A 240 1.65 -7.02 -3.05
N LEU A 241 2.39 -7.94 -3.69
CA LEU A 241 3.64 -7.62 -4.40
C LEU A 241 3.43 -6.56 -5.47
N ALA A 242 2.32 -6.63 -6.22
CA ALA A 242 2.01 -5.63 -7.24
C ALA A 242 1.77 -4.24 -6.63
N MET A 243 1.05 -4.13 -5.51
CA MET A 243 0.85 -2.86 -4.81
C MET A 243 2.14 -2.32 -4.21
N ASP A 244 2.93 -3.17 -3.55
CA ASP A 244 4.20 -2.79 -2.94
C ASP A 244 5.23 -2.31 -3.97
N ASP A 245 5.32 -3.00 -5.10
CA ASP A 245 6.16 -2.60 -6.22
C ASP A 245 5.67 -1.31 -6.89
N THR A 246 4.34 -1.16 -7.05
CA THR A 246 3.76 0.09 -7.55
C THR A 246 4.17 1.28 -6.69
N ALA A 247 4.17 1.12 -5.36
CA ALA A 247 4.59 2.16 -4.44
C ALA A 247 6.10 2.45 -4.51
N LYS A 248 6.95 1.42 -4.59
CA LYS A 248 8.41 1.58 -4.68
C LYS A 248 8.85 2.28 -5.97
N GLU A 249 8.27 1.87 -7.10
CA GLU A 249 8.57 2.48 -8.39
C GLU A 249 7.89 3.85 -8.55
N GLY A 250 6.82 4.11 -7.79
CA GLY A 250 5.98 5.29 -8.00
C GLY A 250 5.19 5.18 -9.30
N ASP A 251 4.78 3.97 -9.69
CA ASP A 251 4.12 3.74 -10.97
C ASP A 251 2.64 4.14 -10.92
N ILE A 252 2.40 5.42 -11.19
CA ILE A 252 1.07 6.02 -11.18
C ILE A 252 0.07 5.34 -12.12
N THR A 253 0.54 4.62 -13.16
CA THR A 253 -0.33 3.94 -14.13
C THR A 253 -0.98 2.68 -13.55
N ARG A 254 -0.39 2.11 -12.49
CA ARG A 254 -0.88 0.88 -11.85
C ARG A 254 -1.80 1.13 -10.65
N ILE A 255 -1.94 2.37 -10.17
CA ILE A 255 -2.81 2.70 -9.03
C ILE A 255 -4.26 2.25 -9.29
N ILE A 256 -4.90 2.77 -10.35
CA ILE A 256 -6.31 2.46 -10.66
C ILE A 256 -6.54 0.97 -10.93
N PRO A 257 -5.70 0.27 -11.73
CA PRO A 257 -5.79 -1.19 -11.87
C PRO A 257 -5.66 -1.94 -10.54
N ASN A 258 -4.78 -1.52 -9.64
CA ASN A 258 -4.62 -2.15 -8.33
C ASN A 258 -5.85 -1.92 -7.45
N LEU A 259 -6.37 -0.70 -7.37
CA LEU A 259 -7.60 -0.39 -6.61
C LEU A 259 -8.81 -1.21 -7.13
N LYS A 260 -8.95 -1.34 -8.45
CA LYS A 260 -9.99 -2.20 -9.05
C LYS A 260 -9.83 -3.67 -8.65
N ARG A 261 -8.59 -4.15 -8.52
CA ARG A 261 -8.29 -5.51 -8.05
C ARG A 261 -8.52 -5.67 -6.55
N CYS A 262 -8.33 -4.63 -5.72
CA CYS A 262 -8.60 -4.66 -4.29
C CYS A 262 -10.09 -4.85 -3.96
N ILE A 263 -11.00 -4.31 -4.78
CA ILE A 263 -12.46 -4.37 -4.57
C ILE A 263 -12.97 -5.78 -4.21
N PRO A 264 -12.74 -6.84 -5.01
CA PRO A 264 -13.22 -8.18 -4.67
C PRO A 264 -12.61 -8.73 -3.38
N PHE A 265 -11.33 -8.43 -3.08
CA PHE A 265 -10.67 -8.85 -1.83
C PHE A 265 -11.31 -8.20 -0.60
N PHE A 266 -11.59 -6.90 -0.64
CA PHE A 266 -12.28 -6.25 0.49
C PHE A 266 -13.74 -6.71 0.59
N PHE A 267 -14.41 -6.90 -0.54
CA PHE A 267 -15.79 -7.39 -0.59
C PHE A 267 -15.94 -8.79 0.01
N SER A 268 -14.97 -9.69 -0.17
CA SER A 268 -15.05 -11.05 0.38
C SER A 268 -15.03 -11.08 1.91
N HIS A 269 -14.55 -10.02 2.57
CA HIS A 269 -14.60 -9.88 4.02
C HIS A 269 -15.84 -9.12 4.49
N SER A 270 -16.18 -8.01 3.84
CA SER A 270 -17.38 -7.24 4.16
C SER A 270 -17.89 -6.49 2.94
N LYS A 271 -19.21 -6.59 2.70
CA LYS A 271 -19.91 -5.85 1.64
C LYS A 271 -19.89 -4.33 1.84
N LEU A 272 -19.52 -3.88 3.05
CA LEU A 272 -19.42 -2.48 3.48
C LEU A 272 -18.06 -2.19 4.14
N SER A 273 -17.00 -2.92 3.75
CA SER A 273 -15.65 -2.61 4.25
C SER A 273 -15.30 -1.15 4.00
N LYS A 274 -14.70 -0.47 4.99
CA LYS A 274 -14.25 0.94 4.87
C LYS A 274 -13.36 1.10 3.62
N TYR A 275 -12.34 0.26 3.47
CA TYR A 275 -11.42 0.32 2.31
C TYR A 275 -12.02 -0.18 0.99
N LEU A 276 -13.15 -0.92 1.00
CA LEU A 276 -13.92 -1.16 -0.23
C LEU A 276 -14.53 0.16 -0.73
N VAL A 277 -15.10 0.94 0.18
CA VAL A 277 -15.69 2.25 -0.12
C VAL A 277 -14.59 3.20 -0.59
N GLU A 278 -13.45 3.24 0.09
CA GLU A 278 -12.30 4.09 -0.32
C GLU A 278 -11.79 3.76 -1.72
N CYS A 279 -11.66 2.47 -2.08
CA CYS A 279 -11.28 2.08 -3.44
C CYS A 279 -12.24 2.66 -4.49
N ILE A 280 -13.55 2.55 -4.23
CA ILE A 280 -14.58 3.02 -5.16
C ILE A 280 -14.59 4.55 -5.20
N ASN A 281 -14.52 5.22 -4.05
CA ASN A 281 -14.48 6.67 -3.93
C ASN A 281 -13.27 7.26 -4.68
N TYR A 282 -12.07 6.72 -4.45
CA TYR A 282 -10.86 7.13 -5.16
C TYR A 282 -11.02 7.01 -6.67
N ILE A 283 -11.52 5.87 -7.16
CA ILE A 283 -11.74 5.64 -8.60
C ILE A 283 -12.79 6.62 -9.14
N VAL A 284 -13.89 6.85 -8.42
CA VAL A 284 -14.96 7.78 -8.85
C VAL A 284 -14.42 9.21 -8.92
N GLN A 285 -13.74 9.69 -7.88
CA GLN A 285 -13.15 11.02 -7.86
C GLN A 285 -12.10 11.19 -8.96
N TYR A 286 -11.26 10.17 -9.18
CA TYR A 286 -10.34 10.13 -10.31
C TYR A 286 -11.08 10.25 -11.64
N GLU A 287 -12.07 9.40 -11.94
CA GLU A 287 -12.73 9.35 -13.25
C GLU A 287 -13.45 10.66 -13.61
N HIS A 288 -14.07 11.34 -12.64
CA HIS A 288 -14.77 12.61 -12.83
C HIS A 288 -13.87 13.86 -12.81
N SER A 289 -12.59 13.69 -12.48
CA SER A 289 -11.63 14.79 -12.42
C SER A 289 -11.13 15.23 -13.80
N SER A 290 -10.71 16.49 -13.90
CA SER A 290 -10.03 17.02 -15.09
C SER A 290 -8.73 16.26 -15.37
N PRO A 291 -8.19 16.26 -16.61
CA PRO A 291 -6.92 15.59 -16.92
C PRO A 291 -5.76 16.02 -16.02
N MET A 292 -5.68 17.31 -15.67
CA MET A 292 -4.65 17.84 -14.77
C MET A 292 -4.84 17.34 -13.34
N THR A 293 -6.08 17.39 -12.84
CA THR A 293 -6.43 16.90 -11.50
C THR A 293 -6.19 15.39 -11.37
N LYS A 294 -6.51 14.61 -12.42
CA LYS A 294 -6.20 13.17 -12.50
C LYS A 294 -4.70 12.91 -12.27
N LEU A 295 -3.82 13.65 -12.94
CA LEU A 295 -2.39 13.48 -12.76
C LEU A 295 -1.96 13.83 -11.33
N ARG A 296 -2.48 14.93 -10.76
CA ARG A 296 -2.19 15.36 -9.39
C ARG A 296 -2.62 14.35 -8.32
N ILE A 297 -3.80 13.74 -8.50
CA ILE A 297 -4.28 12.68 -7.61
C ILE A 297 -3.26 11.53 -7.58
N LEU A 298 -2.84 11.07 -8.77
CA LEU A 298 -1.97 9.91 -8.88
C LEU A 298 -0.52 10.20 -8.46
N GLU A 299 0.04 11.33 -8.87
CA GLU A 299 1.39 11.76 -8.46
C GLU A 299 1.45 12.08 -6.97
N GLY A 300 0.39 12.66 -6.41
CA GLY A 300 0.28 12.99 -4.99
C GLY A 300 0.30 11.78 -4.06
N SER A 301 -0.02 10.58 -4.57
CA SER A 301 -0.02 9.34 -3.77
C SER A 301 1.37 8.88 -3.35
N PHE A 302 2.44 9.35 -4.01
CA PHE A 302 3.80 8.87 -3.80
C PHE A 302 4.78 10.02 -3.59
N VAL A 303 5.78 9.76 -2.75
CA VAL A 303 6.81 10.71 -2.37
C VAL A 303 8.18 10.06 -2.48
N ASN A 304 9.10 10.70 -3.19
CA ASN A 304 10.49 10.27 -3.30
C ASN A 304 11.40 11.21 -2.49
N ARG A 305 11.73 10.87 -1.25
CA ARG A 305 12.46 11.80 -0.36
C ARG A 305 13.90 12.07 -0.78
N ARG A 306 14.56 11.10 -1.43
CA ARG A 306 16.01 11.15 -1.74
C ARG A 306 16.29 11.15 -3.24
N GLY A 307 15.29 10.91 -4.07
CA GLY A 307 15.45 10.60 -5.49
C GLY A 307 15.94 9.17 -5.73
N GLY A 308 15.90 8.79 -7.00
CA GLY A 308 16.28 7.47 -7.50
C GLY A 308 15.09 6.58 -7.81
N ILE A 309 15.33 5.59 -8.67
CA ILE A 309 14.36 4.59 -9.10
C ILE A 309 14.11 3.60 -7.94
N GLY A 310 12.87 3.16 -7.75
CA GLY A 310 12.52 2.23 -6.66
C GLY A 310 12.61 2.83 -5.25
N LYS A 311 12.63 4.17 -5.12
CA LYS A 311 12.79 4.90 -3.84
C LYS A 311 11.54 5.66 -3.40
N ASN A 312 10.43 5.48 -4.11
CA ASN A 312 9.15 6.06 -3.75
C ASN A 312 8.56 5.35 -2.53
N VAL A 313 7.77 6.10 -1.77
CA VAL A 313 6.95 5.61 -0.67
C VAL A 313 5.60 6.30 -0.73
N GLU A 314 4.55 5.65 -0.22
CA GLU A 314 3.22 6.25 -0.13
C GLU A 314 3.23 7.55 0.71
N ALA A 315 2.42 8.53 0.30
CA ALA A 315 2.41 9.86 0.89
C ALA A 315 1.98 9.86 2.37
N ASP A 316 0.96 9.07 2.72
CA ASP A 316 0.51 8.92 4.11
C ASP A 316 1.54 8.22 5.02
N LEU A 317 2.38 7.32 4.49
CA LEU A 317 3.52 6.79 5.25
C LEU A 317 4.57 7.88 5.52
N VAL A 318 4.75 8.83 4.59
CA VAL A 318 5.60 10.00 4.85
C VAL A 318 5.01 10.89 5.94
N GLN A 319 3.69 11.07 5.91
CA GLN A 319 2.97 11.82 6.93
C GLN A 319 3.09 11.15 8.31
N GLU A 320 2.98 9.83 8.40
CA GLU A 320 3.16 9.10 9.66
C GLU A 320 4.58 9.30 10.24
N HIS A 321 5.62 9.25 9.39
CA HIS A 321 6.98 9.55 9.82
C HIS A 321 7.15 11.01 10.27
N SER A 322 6.46 11.95 9.61
CA SER A 322 6.43 13.37 9.98
C SER A 322 5.81 13.55 11.36
N VAL A 323 4.66 12.94 11.61
CA VAL A 323 3.94 12.98 12.90
C VAL A 323 4.82 12.40 14.01
N ARG A 324 5.47 11.25 13.79
CA ARG A 324 6.41 10.67 14.77
C ARG A 324 7.53 11.65 15.14
N PHE A 325 8.17 12.28 14.16
CA PHE A 325 9.24 13.24 14.40
C PHE A 325 8.73 14.48 15.16
N GLN A 326 7.55 15.00 14.82
CA GLN A 326 6.95 16.12 15.55
C GLN A 326 6.64 15.74 17.01
N LYS A 327 6.15 14.52 17.28
CA LYS A 327 5.96 14.01 18.66
C LYS A 327 7.27 13.98 19.44
N GLU A 328 8.39 13.61 18.80
CA GLU A 328 9.72 13.64 19.44
C GLU A 328 10.16 15.07 19.79
N LEU A 329 9.96 16.03 18.89
CA LEU A 329 10.23 17.45 19.16
C LEU A 329 9.41 17.99 20.34
N ILE A 330 8.13 17.64 20.40
CA ILE A 330 7.23 18.04 21.49
C ILE A 330 7.67 17.41 22.81
N ARG A 331 8.07 16.14 22.82
CA ARG A 331 8.65 15.48 24.00
C ARG A 331 9.92 16.21 24.47
N GLY A 332 10.75 16.66 23.53
CA GLY A 332 11.97 17.44 23.78
C GLY A 332 11.74 18.78 24.50
N LEU A 333 10.53 19.36 24.44
CA LEU A 333 10.20 20.59 25.18
C LEU A 333 10.12 20.38 26.70
N GLY A 334 10.01 19.13 27.19
CA GLY A 334 9.93 18.83 28.61
C GLY A 334 8.71 19.48 29.28
N SER A 335 8.95 20.23 30.36
CA SER A 335 7.91 20.99 31.09
C SER A 335 7.47 22.27 30.39
N ASN A 336 8.21 22.75 29.37
CA ASN A 336 7.95 24.02 28.69
C ASN A 336 6.94 23.88 27.53
N LYS A 337 5.99 22.94 27.64
CA LYS A 337 4.95 22.71 26.64
C LYS A 337 3.86 23.78 26.77
N SER A 338 3.90 24.77 25.90
CA SER A 338 2.78 25.67 25.62
C SER A 338 2.41 25.56 24.14
N GLU A 339 1.19 25.96 23.78
CA GLU A 339 0.73 25.93 22.38
C GLU A 339 1.71 26.69 21.45
N ALA A 340 2.11 27.89 21.86
CA ALA A 340 3.08 28.69 21.12
C ALA A 340 4.45 28.01 20.98
N ALA A 341 4.92 27.31 22.01
CA ALA A 341 6.20 26.57 21.94
C ALA A 341 6.12 25.37 20.99
N ILE A 342 4.99 24.65 21.00
CA ILE A 342 4.71 23.51 20.13
C ILE A 342 4.59 23.97 18.66
N THR A 343 3.80 25.00 18.37
CA THR A 343 3.67 25.55 17.02
C THR A 343 5.04 26.02 16.52
N ARG A 344 5.84 26.70 17.35
CA ARG A 344 7.18 27.16 16.98
C ARG A 344 8.12 26.00 16.65
N VAL A 345 8.20 24.96 17.48
CA VAL A 345 9.13 23.84 17.24
C VAL A 345 8.70 22.99 16.05
N THR A 346 7.39 22.79 15.84
CA THR A 346 6.87 22.03 14.71
C THR A 346 6.97 22.80 13.40
N SER A 347 6.84 24.13 13.40
CA SER A 347 7.14 24.98 12.23
C SER A 347 8.59 24.85 11.77
N ALA A 348 9.52 24.59 12.70
CA ALA A 348 10.95 24.46 12.43
C ALA A 348 11.38 23.00 12.16
N SER A 349 10.45 22.04 12.13
CA SER A 349 10.76 20.61 12.07
C SER A 349 11.67 20.23 10.89
N ASN A 350 11.35 20.68 9.67
CA ASN A 350 12.13 20.40 8.47
C ASN A 350 13.57 20.92 8.59
N LEU A 351 13.74 22.12 9.13
CA LEU A 351 15.06 22.72 9.35
C LEU A 351 15.83 21.93 10.42
N LEU A 352 15.20 21.60 11.53
CA LEU A 352 15.81 20.82 12.61
C LEU A 352 16.25 19.44 12.11
N SER A 353 15.41 18.76 11.33
CA SER A 353 15.74 17.46 10.73
C SER A 353 16.98 17.54 9.84
N ALA A 354 17.08 18.57 8.99
CA ALA A 354 18.24 18.80 8.14
C ALA A 354 19.51 19.10 8.95
N VAL A 355 19.41 19.95 9.99
CA VAL A 355 20.53 20.28 10.87
C VAL A 355 21.02 19.03 11.61
N ILE A 356 20.11 18.22 12.17
CA ILE A 356 20.45 16.97 12.85
C ILE A 356 21.17 16.00 11.89
N SER A 357 20.63 15.79 10.68
CA SER A 357 21.23 14.91 9.67
C SER A 357 22.64 15.38 9.27
N ASN A 358 22.84 16.68 9.10
CA ASN A 358 24.15 17.25 8.74
C ASN A 358 25.16 17.13 9.89
N PHE A 359 24.71 17.35 11.13
CA PHE A 359 25.54 17.20 12.32
C PHE A 359 25.97 15.75 12.53
N ASP A 360 25.03 14.79 12.45
CA ASP A 360 25.31 13.35 12.52
C ASP A 360 26.32 12.92 11.46
N SER A 361 26.12 13.38 10.22
CA SER A 361 27.02 13.09 9.10
C SER A 361 28.42 13.65 9.34
N SER A 362 28.51 14.88 9.87
CA SER A 362 29.79 15.53 10.18
C SER A 362 30.56 14.81 11.28
N LEU A 363 29.84 14.19 12.23
CA LEU A 363 30.42 13.43 13.32
C LEU A 363 30.62 11.94 13.00
N ASN A 364 30.31 11.49 11.77
CA ASN A 364 30.26 10.08 11.39
C ASN A 364 29.46 9.23 12.38
N VAL A 365 28.43 9.83 12.99
CA VAL A 365 27.49 9.10 13.84
C VAL A 365 26.73 8.18 12.89
N LYS A 366 27.04 6.89 12.96
CA LYS A 366 26.20 5.89 12.31
C LYS A 366 24.85 5.98 13.01
N GLN A 367 23.85 6.55 12.33
CA GLN A 367 22.47 6.41 12.78
C GLN A 367 22.27 4.92 13.03
N LYS A 368 21.78 4.57 14.23
CA LYS A 368 21.31 3.21 14.48
C LYS A 368 20.29 2.98 13.39
N ALA A 369 20.66 2.19 12.39
CA ALA A 369 19.68 1.71 11.44
C ALA A 369 18.55 1.14 12.33
N PRO A 370 17.27 1.43 12.03
CA PRO A 370 16.20 0.56 12.51
C PRO A 370 16.70 -0.87 12.31
N HIS A 371 16.41 -1.79 13.22
CA HIS A 371 16.70 -3.20 13.00
C HIS A 371 15.92 -3.66 11.74
N HIS A 372 16.44 -3.30 10.58
CA HIS A 372 16.05 -3.79 9.29
C HIS A 372 16.63 -5.18 9.31
N THR A 373 15.79 -6.13 9.67
CA THR A 373 15.96 -7.49 9.18
C THR A 373 16.26 -7.33 7.70
N VAL A 374 17.43 -7.81 7.27
CA VAL A 374 17.88 -7.72 5.88
C VAL A 374 16.70 -8.03 4.97
N GLN A 375 16.47 -7.15 3.98
CA GLN A 375 15.29 -7.09 3.09
C GLN A 375 14.88 -8.46 2.52
N THR A 376 15.82 -9.41 2.47
CA THR A 376 15.54 -10.84 2.50
C THR A 376 16.79 -11.54 3.07
N ASN A 377 16.70 -12.22 4.21
CA ASN A 377 17.82 -13.01 4.72
C ASN A 377 18.01 -14.23 3.79
N PRO A 378 19.20 -14.42 3.17
CA PRO A 378 19.45 -15.59 2.32
C PRO A 378 19.22 -16.92 3.04
N GLU A 379 19.42 -16.94 4.36
CA GLU A 379 19.14 -18.11 5.19
C GLU A 379 17.64 -18.40 5.28
N ASP A 380 16.81 -17.37 5.53
CA ASP A 380 15.35 -17.53 5.58
C ASP A 380 14.81 -18.02 4.23
N THR A 381 15.40 -17.50 3.15
CA THR A 381 15.10 -17.90 1.77
C THR A 381 15.38 -19.38 1.56
N ARG A 382 16.55 -19.87 1.98
CA ARG A 382 16.92 -21.28 1.90
C ARG A 382 15.96 -22.17 2.70
N ILE A 383 15.67 -21.80 3.94
CA ILE A 383 14.80 -22.59 4.84
C ILE A 383 13.40 -22.77 4.23
N ILE A 384 12.80 -21.69 3.68
CA ILE A 384 11.49 -21.80 3.03
C ILE A 384 11.57 -22.66 1.77
N ARG A 385 12.61 -22.46 0.95
CA ARG A 385 12.79 -23.23 -0.29
C ARG A 385 12.89 -24.73 -0.02
N ASP A 386 13.70 -25.14 0.94
CA ASP A 386 13.87 -26.55 1.32
C ASP A 386 12.53 -27.16 1.80
N ALA A 387 11.76 -26.40 2.58
CA ALA A 387 10.43 -26.82 3.02
C ALA A 387 9.44 -26.94 1.85
N MET A 388 9.43 -25.96 0.94
CA MET A 388 8.56 -25.96 -0.24
C MET A 388 8.92 -27.08 -1.22
N GLU A 389 10.20 -27.42 -1.37
CA GLU A 389 10.62 -28.50 -2.27
C GLU A 389 10.24 -29.87 -1.76
N THR A 390 10.21 -30.03 -0.45
CA THR A 390 9.67 -31.24 0.20
C THR A 390 8.14 -31.32 0.03
N LEU A 391 7.43 -30.21 0.24
CA LEU A 391 5.96 -30.20 0.30
C LEU A 391 5.27 -30.12 -1.06
N LYS A 392 5.92 -29.48 -2.05
CA LYS A 392 5.39 -29.12 -3.36
C LYS A 392 3.96 -28.56 -3.27
N PRO A 393 3.72 -27.49 -2.48
CA PRO A 393 2.38 -27.06 -2.08
C PRO A 393 1.56 -26.51 -3.25
N MET A 394 2.21 -26.05 -4.32
CA MET A 394 1.58 -25.54 -5.55
C MET A 394 1.43 -26.60 -6.65
N LYS A 395 1.73 -27.88 -6.38
CA LYS A 395 1.44 -29.01 -7.26
C LYS A 395 0.23 -29.75 -6.74
N TYR A 396 -0.76 -30.03 -7.57
CA TYR A 396 -1.95 -30.80 -7.15
C TYR A 396 -1.58 -32.24 -6.80
N ILE A 397 -1.86 -32.65 -5.56
CA ILE A 397 -1.67 -33.99 -5.01
C ILE A 397 -2.95 -34.34 -4.24
N PRO A 398 -3.83 -35.20 -4.80
CA PRO A 398 -5.13 -35.48 -4.20
C PRO A 398 -5.03 -35.98 -2.75
N GLY A 399 -5.93 -35.52 -1.88
CA GLY A 399 -6.07 -36.02 -0.50
C GLY A 399 -5.17 -35.37 0.55
N ARG A 400 -4.38 -34.34 0.21
CA ARG A 400 -3.63 -33.58 1.23
C ARG A 400 -4.58 -32.75 2.10
N SER A 401 -4.40 -32.87 3.41
CA SER A 401 -5.18 -32.12 4.40
C SER A 401 -4.64 -30.71 4.63
N CYS A 402 -5.55 -29.76 4.82
CA CYS A 402 -5.23 -28.45 5.39
C CYS A 402 -6.27 -28.14 6.48
N GLN A 403 -6.09 -28.75 7.66
CA GLN A 403 -7.12 -28.84 8.70
C GLN A 403 -7.74 -27.49 9.08
N PHE A 404 -6.94 -26.43 9.15
CA PHE A 404 -7.42 -25.13 9.57
C PHE A 404 -8.04 -24.29 8.44
N PHE A 405 -7.91 -24.72 7.19
CA PHE A 405 -8.27 -23.95 5.98
C PHE A 405 -8.95 -24.79 4.89
N HIS A 406 -9.64 -25.88 5.26
CA HIS A 406 -10.35 -26.76 4.33
C HIS A 406 -11.45 -26.05 3.52
N PHE A 407 -11.90 -24.87 3.96
CA PHE A 407 -12.92 -24.05 3.30
C PHE A 407 -12.36 -23.12 2.20
N VAL A 408 -11.04 -23.03 2.07
CA VAL A 408 -10.39 -22.14 1.09
C VAL A 408 -10.47 -22.77 -0.30
N SER A 409 -10.98 -22.03 -1.28
CA SER A 409 -10.99 -22.44 -2.69
C SER A 409 -9.65 -22.17 -3.38
N PRO A 410 -9.24 -22.98 -4.37
CA PRO A 410 -7.96 -22.78 -5.06
C PRO A 410 -7.88 -21.47 -5.83
N LYS A 411 -9.02 -21.02 -6.39
CA LYS A 411 -9.14 -19.76 -7.12
C LYS A 411 -9.89 -18.75 -6.26
N PHE A 412 -9.30 -17.58 -6.07
CA PHE A 412 -10.03 -16.44 -5.53
C PHE A 412 -10.90 -15.88 -6.64
N TYR A 413 -12.22 -15.98 -6.47
CA TYR A 413 -13.17 -15.46 -7.44
C TYR A 413 -14.43 -15.01 -6.73
N ILE A 414 -14.83 -13.78 -7.02
CA ILE A 414 -16.13 -13.25 -6.65
C ILE A 414 -16.83 -12.86 -7.95
N SER A 415 -18.07 -13.33 -8.12
CA SER A 415 -18.84 -13.02 -9.32
C SER A 415 -19.08 -11.51 -9.44
N PRO A 416 -18.88 -10.89 -10.62
CA PRO A 416 -19.23 -9.50 -10.85
C PRO A 416 -20.68 -9.17 -10.49
N SER A 417 -21.61 -10.10 -10.76
CA SER A 417 -23.03 -9.94 -10.41
C SER A 417 -23.28 -9.81 -8.91
N SER A 418 -22.41 -10.38 -8.06
CA SER A 418 -22.53 -10.29 -6.61
C SER A 418 -22.03 -8.96 -6.05
N ILE A 419 -21.02 -8.35 -6.69
CA ILE A 419 -20.38 -7.11 -6.22
C ILE A 419 -21.11 -5.88 -6.77
N LEU A 420 -21.64 -5.97 -8.00
CA LEU A 420 -22.24 -4.83 -8.72
C LEU A 420 -23.32 -4.07 -7.92
N PRO A 421 -24.22 -4.71 -7.14
CA PRO A 421 -25.18 -4.00 -6.32
C PRO A 421 -24.53 -3.13 -5.24
N SER A 422 -23.46 -3.63 -4.59
CA SER A 422 -22.70 -2.86 -3.60
C SER A 422 -21.97 -1.69 -4.24
N ILE A 423 -21.31 -1.90 -5.38
CA ILE A 423 -20.67 -0.81 -6.15
C ILE A 423 -21.69 0.26 -6.52
N THR A 424 -22.85 -0.14 -7.03
CA THR A 424 -23.91 0.78 -7.44
C THR A 424 -24.44 1.59 -6.25
N THR A 425 -24.63 0.94 -5.11
CA THR A 425 -25.09 1.59 -3.88
C THR A 425 -24.05 2.61 -3.38
N ILE A 426 -22.77 2.22 -3.34
CA ILE A 426 -21.68 3.10 -2.92
C ILE A 426 -21.55 4.29 -3.87
N LYS A 427 -21.57 4.06 -5.19
CA LYS A 427 -21.49 5.13 -6.20
C LYS A 427 -22.63 6.12 -6.04
N LYS A 428 -23.88 5.64 -5.89
CA LYS A 428 -25.04 6.51 -5.63
C LYS A 428 -24.84 7.34 -4.36
N ARG A 429 -24.39 6.74 -3.26
CA ARG A 429 -24.17 7.47 -1.99
C ARG A 429 -23.13 8.59 -2.15
N ILE A 430 -22.03 8.30 -2.84
CA ILE A 430 -20.99 9.29 -3.15
C ILE A 430 -21.57 10.41 -4.03
N GLU A 431 -22.34 10.08 -5.06
CA GLU A 431 -22.96 11.08 -5.96
C GLU A 431 -24.01 11.96 -5.25
N TYR A 432 -24.69 11.45 -4.23
CA TYR A 432 -25.69 12.18 -3.45
C TYR A 432 -25.15 12.86 -2.18
N GLY A 433 -23.83 12.81 -1.91
CA GLY A 433 -23.24 13.37 -0.69
C GLY A 433 -23.74 12.72 0.61
N LEU A 434 -24.17 11.45 0.55
CA LEU A 434 -24.68 10.73 1.71
C LEU A 434 -23.51 10.05 2.45
N SER A 435 -23.06 10.65 3.56
CA SER A 435 -22.08 10.05 4.47
C SER A 435 -22.52 8.65 4.91
N LEU A 436 -21.55 7.73 5.04
CA LEU A 436 -21.78 6.51 5.78
C LEU A 436 -22.06 6.87 7.24
N ALA A 437 -23.04 6.21 7.86
CA ALA A 437 -23.09 6.15 9.31
C ALA A 437 -21.83 5.43 9.77
N ASP A 438 -21.06 6.09 10.64
CA ASP A 438 -19.96 5.47 11.35
C ASP A 438 -20.54 4.24 12.08
N ASN A 439 -20.26 3.03 11.59
CA ASN A 439 -20.29 1.89 12.49
C ASN A 439 -19.06 2.10 13.38
N GLU A 440 -19.27 2.70 14.55
CA GLU A 440 -18.29 2.97 15.62
C GLU A 440 -17.64 1.69 16.19
N GLU A 441 -17.73 0.54 15.52
CA GLU A 441 -17.07 -0.70 15.93
C GLU A 441 -15.78 -0.90 15.13
N GLU A 442 -14.76 -0.14 15.54
CA GLU A 442 -13.32 -0.45 15.55
C GLU A 442 -12.61 0.91 15.68
N GLU A 443 -12.67 1.51 16.88
CA GLU A 443 -11.61 2.41 17.34
C GLU A 443 -10.32 1.57 17.40
N ASP A 444 -9.59 1.57 16.29
CA ASP A 444 -8.22 1.05 16.28
C ASP A 444 -7.33 2.09 16.94
N GLU A 445 -7.18 1.99 18.26
CA GLU A 445 -5.98 2.50 18.91
C GLU A 445 -4.78 1.82 18.21
N MET A 446 -4.11 2.57 17.32
CA MET A 446 -2.74 2.32 16.95
C MET A 446 -1.95 2.35 18.26
N VAL A 447 -1.78 1.18 18.88
CA VAL A 447 -0.98 1.02 20.10
C VAL A 447 0.38 1.64 19.80
N ASP A 448 0.68 2.74 20.50
CA ASP A 448 1.99 3.37 20.58
C ASP A 448 3.02 2.28 20.94
N GLY A 449 3.61 1.69 19.91
CA GLY A 449 4.29 0.41 20.05
C GLY A 449 4.94 -0.05 18.76
N LEU A 450 5.46 0.87 17.95
CA LEU A 450 6.51 0.55 16.99
C LEU A 450 7.84 1.06 17.57
N PRO A 451 8.90 0.22 17.59
CA PRO A 451 10.19 0.59 18.16
C PRO A 451 10.82 1.86 17.57
#